data_AF-A0A971PXJ3-F1
#
_entry.id   AF-A0A971PXJ3-F1
#
_cell.length_a   1.000
_cell.length_b   1.000
_cell.length_c   1.000
_cell.angle_alpha   90.00
_cell.angle_beta   90.00
_cell.angle_gamma   90.00
#
_symmetry.space_group_name_H-M   'P 1'
#
loop_
_entity.id
_entity.type
_entity.pdbx_description
1 polymer ?
#
loop_
_entity_poly.entity_id
_entity_poly.type
_entity_poly.pdbx_seq_one_letter_code
_entity_poly.pdbx_strand_id
1 'polypeptide(L)'
;AKWAVLPSIQLEGDNYLDTGALVLNAEKDQISFEIEDCSRDRPGKIVLEEGKVDLATDFQGELLVEVDGTAGASGTITIAQVKPAFTAIASSKPSLLVGKQEQLAGDLEITESAGRVLLARELWIEFPAGIKLARNPQVEVAAGDIRLSSSLLNQEGDRERLVIPIQNSSSKPAKILVKGIAYNLNNMLPDGDIKIKLGGPAANEVNSGSNLIFPNRNWVCEVANASISKDNPNSIKKVSTSSNSITETIVFRIGEKSYKLNGQDTPMDVEPYILDGRTFIPLRYIALATGIKPENILWDEATARVTLYSQDNIIQLKIGDKAIYRNGNLLSMDAAAHIKEGRTMVPLRALAEALGRTVNWDAASYSVTLK
;
A
#
# COMPACT_ATOMS: atom_id res chain seq x y z
N ALA A 1 11.14 -17.58 -5.51
CA ALA A 1 10.24 -18.75 -5.40
C ALA A 1 11.09 -20.00 -5.21
N LYS A 2 10.51 -21.14 -4.82
CA LYS A 2 11.22 -22.43 -4.77
C LYS A 2 10.36 -23.51 -5.41
N TRP A 3 10.95 -24.42 -6.17
CA TRP A 3 10.25 -25.54 -6.78
C TRP A 3 9.67 -26.46 -5.69
N ALA A 4 8.36 -26.62 -5.73
CA ALA A 4 7.60 -27.56 -4.92
C ALA A 4 7.40 -28.89 -5.67
N VAL A 5 7.08 -28.78 -6.97
CA VAL A 5 6.95 -29.91 -7.90
C VAL A 5 7.69 -29.53 -9.17
N LEU A 6 8.63 -30.38 -9.58
CA LEU A 6 9.35 -30.20 -10.83
C LEU A 6 8.40 -30.35 -12.02
N PRO A 7 8.54 -29.51 -13.06
CA PRO A 7 7.74 -29.67 -14.26
C PRO A 7 8.10 -30.97 -14.98
N SER A 8 7.21 -31.44 -15.85
CA SER A 8 7.58 -32.44 -16.87
C SER A 8 8.09 -31.74 -18.12
N ILE A 9 9.01 -32.38 -18.85
CA ILE A 9 9.47 -31.91 -20.16
C ILE A 9 8.61 -32.57 -21.24
N GLN A 10 8.03 -31.75 -22.12
CA GLN A 10 7.42 -32.19 -23.37
C GLN A 10 8.21 -31.60 -24.54
N LEU A 11 8.50 -32.44 -25.53
CA LEU A 11 9.25 -32.04 -26.72
C LEU A 11 8.30 -31.99 -27.92
N GLU A 12 8.32 -30.85 -28.61
CA GLU A 12 7.53 -30.61 -29.81
C GLU A 12 8.45 -30.27 -31.00
N GLY A 13 7.97 -30.54 -32.21
CA GLY A 13 8.65 -30.13 -33.45
C GLY A 13 9.54 -31.23 -34.02
N ASP A 14 10.84 -31.11 -33.85
CA ASP A 14 11.82 -32.07 -34.36
C ASP A 14 11.87 -33.33 -33.48
N ASN A 15 11.85 -34.50 -34.11
CA ASN A 15 11.90 -35.79 -33.43
C ASN A 15 13.33 -36.18 -32.98
N TYR A 16 14.35 -35.42 -33.40
CA TYR A 16 15.73 -35.58 -32.95
C TYR A 16 16.06 -34.78 -31.70
N LEU A 17 15.22 -33.82 -31.30
CA LEU A 17 15.46 -33.10 -30.05
C LEU A 17 15.26 -34.07 -28.89
N ASP A 18 16.26 -34.19 -28.02
CA ASP A 18 16.19 -34.99 -26.80
C ASP A 18 16.85 -34.27 -25.62
N THR A 19 16.40 -34.58 -24.41
CA THR A 19 16.83 -33.93 -23.17
C THR A 19 17.06 -34.92 -22.06
N GLY A 20 18.10 -34.66 -21.27
CA GLY A 20 18.35 -35.41 -20.04
C GLY A 20 17.32 -35.10 -18.95
N ALA A 21 17.45 -35.82 -17.83
CA ALA A 21 16.58 -35.62 -16.67
C ALA A 21 16.76 -34.23 -16.03
N LEU A 22 15.67 -33.68 -15.49
CA LEU A 22 15.72 -32.45 -14.70
C LEU A 22 16.50 -32.66 -13.41
N VAL A 23 17.43 -31.74 -13.16
CA VAL A 23 18.22 -31.64 -11.93
C VAL A 23 17.77 -30.38 -11.19
N LEU A 24 17.40 -30.53 -9.93
CA LEU A 24 17.08 -29.42 -9.02
C LEU A 24 18.31 -29.08 -8.18
N ASN A 25 18.65 -27.80 -8.08
CA ASN A 25 19.73 -27.36 -7.19
C ASN A 25 19.36 -27.47 -5.70
N ALA A 26 20.33 -27.31 -4.80
CA ALA A 26 20.13 -27.48 -3.36
C ALA A 26 19.17 -26.42 -2.76
N GLU A 27 19.19 -25.22 -3.32
CA GLU A 27 18.41 -24.05 -2.95
C GLU A 27 16.94 -24.16 -3.41
N LYS A 28 16.69 -25.09 -4.34
CA LYS A 28 15.42 -25.38 -5.00
C LYS A 28 14.87 -24.24 -5.85
N ASP A 29 15.69 -23.30 -6.29
CA ASP A 29 15.28 -22.17 -7.13
C ASP A 29 15.71 -22.31 -8.60
N GLN A 30 16.56 -23.29 -8.92
CA GLN A 30 17.03 -23.56 -10.28
C GLN A 30 16.81 -25.01 -10.67
N ILE A 31 16.29 -25.22 -11.88
CA ILE A 31 16.31 -26.50 -12.56
C ILE A 31 17.25 -26.43 -13.76
N SER A 32 17.93 -27.53 -14.05
CA SER A 32 18.78 -27.68 -15.23
C SER A 32 18.57 -29.05 -15.86
N PHE A 33 18.87 -29.16 -17.15
CA PHE A 33 18.87 -30.42 -17.90
C PHE A 33 19.80 -30.26 -19.10
N GLU A 34 20.33 -31.37 -19.57
CA GLU A 34 21.20 -31.42 -20.74
C GLU A 34 20.37 -31.54 -22.02
N ILE A 35 20.81 -30.91 -23.11
CA ILE A 35 20.30 -31.21 -24.45
C ILE A 35 21.16 -32.35 -24.99
N GLU A 36 20.60 -33.56 -25.03
CA GLU A 36 21.33 -34.78 -25.41
C GLU A 36 21.46 -34.90 -26.93
N ASP A 37 20.39 -34.56 -27.65
CA ASP A 37 20.38 -34.45 -29.11
C ASP A 37 19.71 -33.15 -29.55
N CYS A 38 20.30 -32.50 -30.56
CA CYS A 38 19.79 -31.25 -31.10
C CYS A 38 18.84 -31.48 -32.28
N SER A 39 17.90 -30.53 -32.48
CA SER A 39 17.06 -30.48 -33.67
C SER A 39 17.90 -30.33 -34.94
N ARG A 40 17.49 -30.97 -36.03
CA ARG A 40 18.26 -31.06 -37.28
C ARG A 40 17.52 -30.45 -38.45
N ASP A 41 16.29 -30.91 -38.68
CA ASP A 41 15.53 -30.65 -39.91
C ASP A 41 14.53 -29.51 -39.72
N ARG A 42 14.07 -29.29 -38.49
CA ARG A 42 13.12 -28.23 -38.13
C ARG A 42 13.37 -27.70 -36.72
N PRO A 43 12.86 -26.52 -36.36
CA PRO A 43 12.97 -26.02 -34.99
C PRO A 43 12.29 -26.98 -34.00
N GLY A 44 13.01 -27.36 -32.95
CA GLY A 44 12.45 -28.03 -31.79
C GLY A 44 11.95 -27.04 -30.75
N LYS A 45 11.03 -27.48 -29.90
CA LYS A 45 10.42 -26.70 -28.83
C LYS A 45 10.36 -27.55 -27.57
N ILE A 46 10.85 -26.98 -26.46
CA ILE A 46 10.83 -27.60 -25.14
C ILE A 46 9.74 -26.91 -24.32
N VAL A 47 8.80 -27.70 -23.81
CA VAL A 47 7.69 -27.21 -23.00
C VAL A 47 7.84 -27.80 -21.60
N LEU A 48 7.81 -26.91 -20.59
CA LEU A 48 7.80 -27.29 -19.18
C LEU A 48 6.36 -27.21 -18.68
N GLU A 49 5.78 -28.36 -18.29
CA GLU A 49 4.38 -28.46 -17.90
C GLU A 49 4.20 -28.87 -16.44
N GLU A 50 3.10 -28.42 -15.83
CA GLU A 50 2.64 -28.81 -14.49
C GLU A 50 3.60 -28.53 -13.31
N GLY A 51 4.64 -27.72 -13.54
CA GLY A 51 5.54 -27.27 -12.49
C GLY A 51 4.81 -26.43 -11.43
N LYS A 52 5.19 -26.60 -10.15
CA LYS A 52 4.65 -25.82 -9.03
C LYS A 52 5.77 -25.20 -8.23
N VAL A 53 5.54 -23.97 -7.77
CA VAL A 53 6.48 -23.25 -6.91
C VAL A 53 5.82 -22.80 -5.62
N ASP A 54 6.57 -22.91 -4.54
CA ASP A 54 6.28 -22.27 -3.27
C ASP A 54 6.77 -20.82 -3.31
N LEU A 55 5.97 -19.93 -2.75
CA LEU A 55 6.23 -18.49 -2.72
C LEU A 55 6.43 -18.03 -1.28
N ALA A 56 7.36 -17.10 -1.09
CA ALA A 56 7.48 -16.39 0.18
C ALA A 56 6.30 -15.42 0.35
N THR A 57 5.84 -15.26 1.59
CA THR A 57 4.63 -14.48 1.92
C THR A 57 4.74 -12.97 1.61
N ASP A 58 5.96 -12.45 1.59
CA ASP A 58 6.34 -11.07 1.31
C ASP A 58 6.73 -10.85 -0.16
N PHE A 59 6.65 -11.88 -1.01
CA PHE A 59 6.86 -11.71 -2.45
C PHE A 59 5.56 -11.31 -3.17
N GLN A 60 5.64 -10.27 -3.98
CA GLN A 60 4.55 -9.76 -4.81
C GLN A 60 5.10 -9.18 -6.11
N GLY A 61 4.30 -9.20 -7.17
CA GLY A 61 4.68 -8.73 -8.49
C GLY A 61 4.97 -9.86 -9.48
N GLU A 62 5.76 -9.56 -10.49
CA GLU A 62 6.02 -10.51 -11.59
C GLU A 62 6.89 -11.67 -11.12
N LEU A 63 6.43 -12.90 -11.36
CA LEU A 63 7.24 -14.09 -11.21
C LEU A 63 7.94 -14.36 -12.55
N LEU A 64 9.26 -14.19 -12.55
CA LEU A 64 10.11 -14.35 -13.70
C LEU A 64 10.87 -15.68 -13.64
N VAL A 65 11.09 -16.27 -14.80
CA VAL A 65 12.04 -17.36 -15.01
C VAL A 65 13.14 -16.84 -15.92
N GLU A 66 14.38 -16.92 -15.43
CA GLU A 66 15.56 -16.66 -16.24
C GLU A 66 16.02 -17.98 -16.86
N VAL A 67 16.21 -17.97 -18.18
CA VAL A 67 16.74 -19.08 -18.95
C VAL A 67 18.14 -18.69 -19.40
N ASP A 68 19.12 -19.54 -19.13
CA ASP A 68 20.49 -19.41 -19.61
C ASP A 68 21.10 -20.81 -19.78
N GLY A 69 22.10 -20.95 -20.64
CA GLY A 69 22.79 -22.22 -20.85
C GLY A 69 23.77 -22.24 -22.02
N THR A 70 24.70 -23.19 -21.97
CA THR A 70 25.73 -23.39 -23.00
C THR A 70 25.18 -23.82 -24.37
N ALA A 71 23.94 -24.33 -24.40
CA ALA A 71 23.20 -24.63 -25.63
C ALA A 71 22.72 -23.37 -26.39
N GLY A 72 23.02 -22.17 -25.88
CA GLY A 72 22.69 -20.90 -26.53
C GLY A 72 21.29 -20.36 -26.21
N ALA A 73 20.55 -21.00 -25.30
CA ALA A 73 19.30 -20.48 -24.79
C ALA A 73 19.58 -19.34 -23.80
N SER A 74 18.93 -18.19 -24.00
CA SER A 74 18.97 -17.07 -23.06
C SER A 74 17.66 -16.30 -23.10
N GLY A 75 17.24 -15.75 -21.96
CA GLY A 75 16.10 -14.85 -21.90
C GLY A 75 15.39 -14.85 -20.55
N THR A 76 14.37 -14.01 -20.44
CA THR A 76 13.53 -13.91 -19.24
C THR A 76 12.07 -14.05 -19.65
N ILE A 77 11.33 -14.87 -18.91
CA ILE A 77 9.92 -15.16 -19.18
C ILE A 77 9.11 -14.84 -17.92
N THR A 78 8.09 -13.99 -18.06
CA THR A 78 7.10 -13.77 -17.00
C THR A 78 6.08 -14.91 -17.00
N ILE A 79 6.03 -15.69 -15.92
CA ILE A 79 5.17 -16.87 -15.81
C ILE A 79 3.92 -16.65 -14.95
N ALA A 80 3.94 -15.65 -14.06
CA ALA A 80 2.77 -15.30 -13.24
C ALA A 80 2.85 -13.87 -12.69
N GLN A 81 1.71 -13.35 -12.24
CA GLN A 81 1.61 -12.15 -11.41
C GLN A 81 1.18 -12.57 -10.00
N VAL A 82 2.07 -12.41 -9.03
CA VAL A 82 1.83 -12.79 -7.63
C VAL A 82 1.18 -11.63 -6.88
N LYS A 83 -0.01 -11.88 -6.34
CA LYS A 83 -0.72 -10.97 -5.44
C LYS A 83 -0.48 -11.39 -3.98
N PRO A 84 -0.44 -10.43 -3.03
CA PRO A 84 -0.37 -10.79 -1.62
C PRO A 84 -1.62 -11.57 -1.19
N ALA A 85 -1.49 -12.41 -0.17
CA ALA A 85 -2.64 -13.15 0.38
C ALA A 85 -3.74 -12.21 0.91
N PHE A 86 -3.35 -11.08 1.48
CA PHE A 86 -4.26 -10.03 1.92
C PHE A 86 -3.56 -8.67 1.89
N THR A 87 -4.35 -7.60 1.90
CA THR A 87 -3.87 -6.23 2.11
C THR A 87 -4.41 -5.69 3.42
N ALA A 88 -3.69 -4.78 4.06
CA ALA A 88 -4.17 -4.08 5.24
C ALA A 88 -3.98 -2.57 5.10
N ILE A 89 -4.94 -1.81 5.61
CA ILE A 89 -4.92 -0.35 5.67
C ILE A 89 -5.30 0.13 7.07
N ALA A 90 -4.76 1.28 7.48
CA ALA A 90 -5.21 1.96 8.68
C ALA A 90 -6.27 3.02 8.32
N SER A 91 -7.30 3.17 9.14
CA SER A 91 -8.37 4.15 8.95
C SER A 91 -7.89 5.60 9.13
N SER A 92 -6.84 5.78 9.94
CA SER A 92 -6.17 7.06 10.20
C SER A 92 -4.74 6.78 10.71
N LYS A 93 -3.93 7.83 10.83
CA LYS A 93 -2.57 7.74 11.37
C LYS A 93 -2.30 8.93 12.31
N PRO A 94 -2.85 8.91 13.54
CA PRO A 94 -2.69 10.01 14.49
C PRO A 94 -1.23 10.16 14.97
N SER A 95 -0.85 11.39 15.32
CA SER A 95 0.44 11.68 15.96
C SER A 95 0.31 11.60 17.48
N LEU A 96 1.07 10.68 18.09
CA LEU A 96 1.02 10.31 19.48
C LEU A 96 2.24 10.85 20.23
N LEU A 97 2.07 11.07 21.52
CA LEU A 97 3.09 11.63 22.38
C LEU A 97 3.83 10.57 23.17
N VAL A 98 5.14 10.70 23.23
CA VAL A 98 5.96 9.91 24.16
C VAL A 98 5.57 10.20 25.61
N GLY A 99 5.65 9.18 26.46
CA GLY A 99 5.32 9.29 27.88
C GLY A 99 3.83 9.35 28.19
N LYS A 100 2.97 9.16 27.20
CA LYS A 100 1.51 9.14 27.35
C LYS A 100 0.96 7.72 27.15
N GLN A 101 -0.11 7.45 27.88
CA GLN A 101 -0.79 6.16 27.92
C GLN A 101 -2.15 6.23 27.23
N GLU A 102 -2.66 5.07 26.84
CA GLU A 102 -3.99 4.85 26.26
C GLU A 102 -4.33 5.70 25.02
N GLN A 103 -3.31 6.04 24.23
CA GLN A 103 -3.50 6.90 23.06
C GLN A 103 -4.04 6.10 21.88
N LEU A 104 -5.19 6.50 21.35
CA LEU A 104 -5.83 5.84 20.21
C LEU A 104 -4.96 5.93 18.94
N ALA A 105 -4.80 4.79 18.28
CA ALA A 105 -4.23 4.68 16.95
C ALA A 105 -5.33 4.45 15.91
N GLY A 106 -4.96 4.45 14.63
CA GLY A 106 -5.88 4.07 13.56
C GLY A 106 -6.31 2.62 13.68
N ASP A 107 -7.61 2.38 13.48
CA ASP A 107 -8.18 1.05 13.30
C ASP A 107 -7.66 0.42 12.00
N LEU A 108 -7.66 -0.91 11.92
CA LEU A 108 -7.18 -1.63 10.74
C LEU A 108 -8.32 -2.28 9.98
N GLU A 109 -8.27 -2.19 8.65
CA GLU A 109 -9.06 -3.02 7.74
C GLU A 109 -8.13 -3.96 6.99
N ILE A 110 -8.35 -5.27 7.15
CA ILE A 110 -7.63 -6.35 6.48
C ILE A 110 -8.57 -6.95 5.44
N THR A 111 -8.14 -7.01 4.19
CA THR A 111 -8.93 -7.53 3.07
C THR A 111 -8.21 -8.70 2.40
N GLU A 112 -8.83 -9.88 2.37
CA GLU A 112 -8.32 -11.03 1.60
C GLU A 112 -8.29 -10.72 0.11
N SER A 113 -7.27 -11.18 -0.61
CA SER A 113 -7.18 -10.98 -2.06
C SER A 113 -8.06 -11.93 -2.88
N ALA A 114 -8.38 -13.11 -2.31
CA ALA A 114 -9.32 -14.08 -2.87
C ALA A 114 -9.95 -14.90 -1.73
N GLY A 115 -10.96 -15.73 -2.02
CA GLY A 115 -11.44 -16.71 -1.04
C GLY A 115 -10.38 -17.78 -0.74
N ARG A 116 -10.39 -18.32 0.47
CA ARG A 116 -9.52 -19.43 0.95
C ARG A 116 -8.02 -19.11 1.01
N VAL A 117 -7.64 -17.84 0.89
CA VAL A 117 -6.23 -17.43 0.99
C VAL A 117 -5.74 -17.36 2.44
N LEU A 118 -6.62 -17.02 3.39
CA LEU A 118 -6.35 -17.21 4.81
C LEU A 118 -6.80 -18.60 5.26
N LEU A 119 -5.85 -19.43 5.68
CA LEU A 119 -6.07 -20.76 6.22
C LEU A 119 -6.71 -20.69 7.62
N ALA A 120 -7.39 -21.77 8.01
CA ALA A 120 -7.91 -22.00 9.36
C ALA A 120 -6.77 -22.23 10.38
N ARG A 121 -6.01 -21.16 10.62
CA ARG A 121 -4.83 -21.07 11.50
C ARG A 121 -4.83 -19.68 12.14
N GLU A 122 -3.70 -19.25 12.68
CA GLU A 122 -3.59 -17.95 13.32
C GLU A 122 -3.16 -16.85 12.33
N LEU A 123 -3.95 -15.76 12.30
CA LEU A 123 -3.53 -14.49 11.74
C LEU A 123 -2.87 -13.67 12.86
N TRP A 124 -1.71 -13.10 12.59
CA TRP A 124 -0.90 -12.36 13.55
C TRP A 124 -0.78 -10.89 13.17
N ILE A 125 -0.86 -10.02 14.17
CA ILE A 125 -0.50 -8.61 14.08
C ILE A 125 0.56 -8.34 15.14
N GLU A 126 1.79 -8.09 14.72
CA GLU A 126 2.91 -7.79 15.60
C GLU A 126 3.14 -6.28 15.71
N PHE A 127 3.21 -5.81 16.94
CA PHE A 127 3.50 -4.42 17.28
C PHE A 127 5.01 -4.23 17.50
N PRO A 128 5.57 -3.05 17.19
CA PRO A 128 6.99 -2.77 17.40
C PRO A 128 7.45 -2.99 18.83
N ALA A 129 8.72 -3.36 19.00
CA ALA A 129 9.34 -3.45 20.33
C ALA A 129 9.27 -2.10 21.06
N GLY A 130 9.08 -2.13 22.38
CA GLY A 130 8.99 -0.96 23.23
C GLY A 130 7.64 -0.22 23.18
N ILE A 131 6.71 -0.64 22.31
CA ILE A 131 5.35 -0.10 22.22
C ILE A 131 4.37 -1.16 22.75
N LYS A 132 3.65 -0.82 23.82
CA LYS A 132 2.65 -1.71 24.43
C LYS A 132 1.24 -1.26 24.08
N LEU A 133 0.34 -2.19 23.91
CA LEU A 133 -1.09 -1.94 23.84
C LEU A 133 -1.64 -1.64 25.22
N ALA A 134 -2.56 -0.68 25.29
CA ALA A 134 -3.27 -0.35 26.51
C ALA A 134 -4.33 -1.40 26.87
N ARG A 135 -4.85 -2.12 25.85
CA ARG A 135 -5.90 -3.12 25.97
C ARG A 135 -5.91 -4.02 24.75
N ASN A 136 -6.57 -5.17 24.85
CA ASN A 136 -6.79 -6.04 23.70
C ASN A 136 -7.72 -5.35 22.67
N PRO A 137 -7.29 -5.17 21.41
CA PRO A 137 -8.14 -4.62 20.36
C PRO A 137 -9.35 -5.51 20.06
N GLN A 138 -10.44 -4.90 19.63
CA GLN A 138 -11.64 -5.63 19.21
C GLN A 138 -11.47 -6.10 17.76
N VAL A 139 -11.84 -7.34 17.47
CA VAL A 139 -11.72 -7.93 16.13
C VAL A 139 -13.10 -8.36 15.66
N GLU A 140 -13.51 -7.90 14.49
CA GLU A 140 -14.81 -8.23 13.89
C GLU A 140 -14.68 -8.52 12.38
N VAL A 141 -15.62 -9.30 11.87
CA VAL A 141 -15.73 -9.60 10.43
C VAL A 141 -16.70 -8.60 9.81
N ALA A 142 -16.22 -7.79 8.88
CA ALA A 142 -17.03 -6.79 8.18
C ALA A 142 -17.60 -7.30 6.85
N ALA A 143 -16.96 -8.28 6.21
CA ALA A 143 -17.45 -8.93 5.00
C ALA A 143 -16.88 -10.35 4.86
N GLY A 144 -17.55 -11.19 4.06
CA GLY A 144 -17.17 -12.60 3.85
C GLY A 144 -17.79 -13.56 4.87
N ASP A 145 -17.41 -14.83 4.76
CA ASP A 145 -17.94 -15.93 5.59
C ASP A 145 -16.87 -16.57 6.48
N ILE A 146 -15.75 -15.86 6.69
CA ILE A 146 -14.70 -16.25 7.63
C ILE A 146 -15.24 -16.31 9.06
N ARG A 147 -14.78 -17.31 9.83
CA ARG A 147 -15.13 -17.44 11.25
C ARG A 147 -13.89 -17.32 12.12
N LEU A 148 -13.92 -16.40 13.07
CA LEU A 148 -12.83 -16.12 14.00
C LEU A 148 -13.18 -16.62 15.40
N SER A 149 -12.18 -17.07 16.15
CA SER A 149 -12.26 -17.23 17.61
C SER A 149 -11.89 -15.92 18.31
N SER A 150 -12.06 -15.88 19.63
CA SER A 150 -11.57 -14.77 20.46
C SER A 150 -10.08 -14.52 20.22
N SER A 151 -9.75 -13.25 19.96
CA SER A 151 -8.36 -12.81 19.81
C SER A 151 -7.64 -12.81 21.15
N LEU A 152 -6.33 -13.06 21.11
CA LEU A 152 -5.45 -13.13 22.26
C LEU A 152 -4.28 -12.19 22.07
N LEU A 153 -3.84 -11.53 23.13
CA LEU A 153 -2.63 -10.72 23.11
C LEU A 153 -1.49 -11.49 23.76
N ASN A 154 -0.52 -11.90 22.96
CA ASN A 154 0.67 -12.62 23.42
C ASN A 154 1.85 -11.64 23.54
N GLN A 155 2.71 -11.88 24.53
CA GLN A 155 3.97 -11.13 24.68
C GLN A 155 5.14 -12.01 24.24
N GLU A 156 5.98 -11.49 23.36
CA GLU A 156 7.19 -12.16 22.89
C GLU A 156 8.39 -11.23 23.14
N GLY A 157 9.06 -11.44 24.27
CA GLY A 157 10.07 -10.51 24.77
C GLY A 157 9.45 -9.13 25.02
N ASP A 158 9.96 -8.09 24.34
CA ASP A 158 9.44 -6.73 24.43
C ASP A 158 8.40 -6.39 23.34
N ARG A 159 8.03 -7.35 22.48
CA ARG A 159 6.97 -7.17 21.49
C ARG A 159 5.66 -7.73 22.00
N GLU A 160 4.57 -7.17 21.48
CA GLU A 160 3.24 -7.74 21.66
C GLU A 160 2.71 -8.18 20.30
N ARG A 161 1.99 -9.30 20.30
CA ARG A 161 1.37 -9.88 19.11
C ARG A 161 -0.09 -10.16 19.40
N LEU A 162 -0.97 -9.50 18.64
CA LEU A 162 -2.38 -9.87 18.59
C LEU A 162 -2.51 -11.11 17.70
N VAL A 163 -2.96 -12.20 18.31
CA VAL A 163 -3.24 -13.48 17.66
C VAL A 163 -4.73 -13.58 17.42
N ILE A 164 -5.13 -13.76 16.17
CA ILE A 164 -6.51 -13.89 15.71
C ILE A 164 -6.68 -15.30 15.16
N PRO A 165 -7.19 -16.27 15.94
CA PRO A 165 -7.39 -17.61 15.45
C PRO A 165 -8.57 -17.67 14.47
N ILE A 166 -8.33 -18.22 13.28
CA ILE A 166 -9.35 -18.45 12.26
C ILE A 166 -9.86 -19.89 12.44
N GLN A 167 -11.14 -20.03 12.75
CA GLN A 167 -11.80 -21.33 12.85
C GLN A 167 -12.05 -21.91 11.47
N ASN A 168 -12.65 -21.10 10.59
CA ASN A 168 -12.99 -21.49 9.23
C ASN A 168 -12.54 -20.41 8.25
N SER A 169 -11.80 -20.82 7.22
CA SER A 169 -11.45 -19.98 6.07
C SER A 169 -12.71 -19.51 5.33
N SER A 170 -12.63 -18.29 4.78
CA SER A 170 -13.67 -17.72 3.94
C SER A 170 -13.73 -18.42 2.57
N SER A 171 -14.92 -18.59 2.00
CA SER A 171 -15.08 -19.05 0.62
C SER A 171 -15.00 -17.90 -0.41
N LYS A 172 -15.19 -16.66 0.05
CA LYS A 172 -15.09 -15.41 -0.72
C LYS A 172 -14.10 -14.46 -0.04
N PRO A 173 -13.58 -13.41 -0.71
CA PRO A 173 -12.74 -12.42 -0.04
C PRO A 173 -13.41 -11.87 1.22
N ALA A 174 -12.81 -12.08 2.40
CA ALA A 174 -13.26 -11.51 3.66
C ALA A 174 -12.64 -10.15 3.96
N LYS A 175 -13.34 -9.38 4.79
CA LYS A 175 -12.82 -8.17 5.45
C LYS A 175 -12.87 -8.33 6.95
N ILE A 176 -11.74 -8.10 7.62
CA ILE A 176 -11.59 -8.15 9.08
C ILE A 176 -11.24 -6.73 9.55
N LEU A 177 -11.94 -6.25 10.57
CA LEU A 177 -11.66 -4.97 11.22
C LEU A 177 -11.02 -5.21 12.57
N VAL A 178 -9.96 -4.46 12.87
CA VAL A 178 -9.31 -4.43 14.19
C VAL A 178 -9.45 -3.02 14.75
N LYS A 179 -10.29 -2.90 15.78
CA LYS A 179 -10.74 -1.61 16.33
C LYS A 179 -10.22 -1.33 17.72
N GLY A 180 -10.13 -0.05 18.04
CA GLY A 180 -9.84 0.43 19.39
C GLY A 180 -8.40 0.18 19.83
N ILE A 181 -7.48 0.10 18.86
CA ILE A 181 -6.04 0.00 19.10
C ILE A 181 -5.60 1.25 19.88
N ALA A 182 -4.97 1.05 21.03
CA ALA A 182 -4.46 2.13 21.85
C ALA A 182 -3.08 1.80 22.39
N TYR A 183 -2.16 2.76 22.34
CA TYR A 183 -0.76 2.58 22.72
C TYR A 183 -0.39 3.27 24.03
N ASN A 184 0.46 2.59 24.78
CA ASN A 184 1.24 3.11 25.90
C ASN A 184 2.66 3.36 25.42
N LEU A 185 3.05 4.64 25.35
CA LEU A 185 4.36 5.06 24.82
C LEU A 185 5.26 5.53 25.96
N ASN A 186 6.46 4.96 26.05
CA ASN A 186 7.48 5.42 26.99
C ASN A 186 8.25 6.63 26.42
N ASN A 187 9.05 7.30 27.26
CA ASN A 187 9.83 8.49 26.88
C ASN A 187 11.09 8.20 26.05
N MET A 188 11.44 6.93 25.87
CA MET A 188 12.67 6.50 25.19
C MET A 188 12.42 6.17 23.71
N LEU A 189 11.17 6.16 23.27
CA LEU A 189 10.82 5.89 21.88
C LEU A 189 11.28 7.03 20.95
N PRO A 190 11.80 6.71 19.76
CA PRO A 190 12.13 7.70 18.74
C PRO A 190 10.87 8.25 18.07
N ASP A 191 11.00 9.42 17.46
CA ASP A 191 9.97 9.98 16.59
C ASP A 191 9.89 9.15 15.30
N GLY A 192 8.69 9.05 14.73
CA GLY A 192 8.46 8.33 13.48
C GLY A 192 7.26 7.40 13.53
N ASP A 193 7.09 6.64 12.45
CA ASP A 193 5.91 5.81 12.26
C ASP A 193 5.89 4.60 13.18
N ILE A 194 4.74 4.34 13.81
CA ILE A 194 4.45 3.06 14.45
C ILE A 194 4.02 2.10 13.35
N LYS A 195 4.96 1.26 12.92
CA LYS A 195 4.77 0.29 11.85
C LYS A 195 4.42 -1.08 12.41
N ILE A 196 3.21 -1.55 12.17
CA ILE A 196 2.74 -2.86 12.59
C ILE A 196 2.87 -3.87 11.45
N LYS A 197 3.23 -5.11 11.78
CA LYS A 197 3.42 -6.18 10.80
C LYS A 197 2.26 -7.16 10.86
N LEU A 198 1.73 -7.54 9.70
CA LEU A 198 0.62 -8.48 9.60
C LEU A 198 1.04 -9.71 8.82
N GLY A 199 0.66 -10.89 9.30
CA GLY A 199 1.00 -12.16 8.67
C GLY A 199 0.67 -13.35 9.56
N GLY A 200 1.60 -14.31 9.63
CA GLY A 200 1.45 -15.51 10.45
C GLY A 200 0.94 -16.74 9.67
N PRO A 201 0.76 -17.87 10.37
CA PRO A 201 0.47 -19.17 9.76
C PRO A 201 -0.79 -19.23 8.89
N ALA A 202 -1.76 -18.35 9.12
CA ALA A 202 -2.96 -18.25 8.28
C ALA A 202 -2.64 -17.84 6.84
N ALA A 203 -1.63 -16.99 6.63
CA ALA A 203 -1.22 -16.55 5.30
C ALA A 203 0.05 -17.25 4.80
N ASN A 204 0.60 -18.17 5.59
CA ASN A 204 1.86 -18.83 5.32
C ASN A 204 1.71 -20.35 5.34
N GLU A 205 1.28 -20.92 4.21
CA GLU A 205 1.09 -22.37 4.08
C GLU A 205 2.43 -23.12 4.11
N VAL A 206 3.39 -22.61 3.35
CA VAL A 206 4.64 -23.28 2.97
C VAL A 206 5.75 -23.19 4.02
N ASN A 207 5.55 -22.39 5.07
CA ASN A 207 6.51 -22.21 6.16
C ASN A 207 5.97 -22.78 7.47
N SER A 208 5.51 -24.03 7.44
CA SER A 208 5.00 -24.75 8.61
C SER A 208 5.83 -26.01 8.91
N GLY A 209 5.96 -26.37 10.19
CA GLY A 209 6.73 -27.54 10.63
C GLY A 209 8.21 -27.28 10.89
N SER A 210 9.03 -28.34 10.92
CA SER A 210 10.47 -28.28 11.24
C SER A 210 11.37 -27.88 10.07
N ASN A 211 10.90 -28.06 8.83
CA ASN A 211 11.65 -27.75 7.61
C ASN A 211 11.07 -26.52 6.92
N LEU A 212 11.52 -25.35 7.35
CA LEU A 212 11.05 -24.06 6.85
C LEU A 212 11.59 -23.78 5.44
N ILE A 213 10.70 -23.67 4.45
CA ILE A 213 11.07 -23.36 3.06
C ILE A 213 11.59 -21.91 2.95
N PHE A 214 10.95 -20.99 3.69
CA PHE A 214 11.27 -19.57 3.73
C PHE A 214 11.44 -19.09 5.19
N PRO A 215 12.56 -19.42 5.85
CA PRO A 215 12.76 -19.08 7.26
C PRO A 215 12.64 -17.57 7.49
N ASN A 216 11.98 -17.19 8.59
CA ASN A 216 11.73 -15.80 9.02
C ASN A 216 10.87 -14.94 8.08
N ARG A 217 10.29 -15.49 7.00
CA ARG A 217 9.39 -14.77 6.08
C ARG A 217 7.92 -15.07 6.42
N ASN A 218 7.48 -14.52 7.55
CA ASN A 218 6.14 -14.75 8.11
C ASN A 218 5.18 -13.58 7.93
N TRP A 219 5.62 -12.48 7.33
CA TRP A 219 4.88 -11.22 7.26
C TRP A 219 4.48 -10.94 5.82
N VAL A 220 3.21 -10.60 5.62
CA VAL A 220 2.63 -10.29 4.29
C VAL A 220 2.73 -8.79 4.00
N CYS A 221 2.42 -7.95 4.99
CA CYS A 221 2.45 -6.51 4.84
C CYS A 221 2.80 -5.78 6.15
N GLU A 222 3.17 -4.51 6.00
CA GLU A 222 3.45 -3.58 7.10
C GLU A 222 2.58 -2.34 6.92
N VAL A 223 1.95 -1.88 8.00
CA VAL A 223 1.03 -0.72 8.01
C VAL A 223 1.47 0.26 9.08
N ALA A 224 1.49 1.55 8.76
CA ALA A 224 1.67 2.59 9.77
C ALA A 224 0.31 3.08 10.25
N ASN A 225 -0.05 2.77 11.51
CA ASN A 225 -1.36 3.14 12.07
C ASN A 225 -1.28 4.27 13.11
N ALA A 226 -0.09 4.80 13.37
CA ALA A 226 0.15 5.99 14.15
C ALA A 226 1.58 6.52 13.86
N SER A 227 1.92 7.70 14.36
CA SER A 227 3.29 8.20 14.45
C SER A 227 3.59 8.71 15.86
N ILE A 228 4.86 8.70 16.26
CA ILE A 228 5.34 9.24 17.53
C ILE A 228 5.97 10.61 17.26
N SER A 229 5.65 11.58 18.11
CA SER A 229 6.31 12.88 18.18
C SER A 229 6.67 13.24 19.62
N LYS A 230 7.91 13.69 19.84
CA LYS A 230 8.37 14.25 21.12
C LYS A 230 7.84 15.65 21.39
N ASP A 231 7.42 16.35 20.34
CA ASP A 231 6.78 17.64 20.46
C ASP A 231 5.34 17.44 20.91
N ASN A 232 5.04 17.88 22.13
CA ASN A 232 3.67 18.01 22.57
C ASN A 232 2.97 18.99 21.61
N PRO A 233 1.90 18.64 20.87
CA PRO A 233 1.11 19.64 20.15
C PRO A 233 0.54 20.69 21.12
N ASN A 234 0.56 20.42 22.43
CA ASN A 234 0.22 21.36 23.51
C ASN A 234 1.41 22.04 24.21
N SER A 235 2.67 21.89 23.76
CA SER A 235 3.72 22.84 24.15
C SER A 235 3.61 24.11 23.30
N ILE A 236 2.54 24.84 23.53
CA ILE A 236 2.47 26.27 23.23
C ILE A 236 3.56 26.91 24.10
N LYS A 237 4.63 27.39 23.47
CA LYS A 237 5.43 28.49 24.04
C LYS A 237 4.43 29.56 24.47
N LYS A 238 4.32 29.77 25.77
CA LYS A 238 3.49 30.77 26.43
C LYS A 238 3.59 32.12 25.70
N VAL A 239 2.66 32.36 24.80
CA VAL A 239 2.19 33.69 24.43
C VAL A 239 0.72 33.71 24.82
N SER A 240 0.42 34.71 25.63
CA SER A 240 -0.81 34.95 26.35
C SER A 240 -2.06 34.80 25.46
N THR A 241 -2.99 34.00 25.98
CA THR A 241 -4.45 34.09 25.83
C THR A 241 -4.99 35.09 24.79
N SER A 242 -5.42 34.57 23.64
CA SER A 242 -6.74 34.83 23.05
C SER A 242 -6.99 33.81 21.95
N SER A 243 -8.21 33.31 21.86
CA SER A 243 -8.67 32.42 20.80
C SER A 243 -8.23 32.89 19.41
N ASN A 244 -7.40 32.11 18.71
CA ASN A 244 -7.29 32.20 17.25
C ASN A 244 -6.80 30.86 16.69
N SER A 245 -7.74 30.15 16.05
CA SER A 245 -7.45 29.13 15.04
C SER A 245 -6.53 29.78 13.99
N ILE A 246 -5.27 29.32 13.90
CA ILE A 246 -4.44 29.69 12.77
C ILE A 246 -4.96 28.84 11.60
N THR A 247 -5.83 29.46 10.81
CA THR A 247 -6.28 28.92 9.53
C THR A 247 -5.09 28.99 8.57
N GLU A 248 -4.55 27.83 8.21
CA GLU A 248 -3.57 27.72 7.13
C GLU A 248 -4.15 28.42 5.89
N THR A 249 -3.48 29.47 5.43
CA THR A 249 -3.96 30.29 4.31
C THR A 249 -3.08 30.02 3.09
N ILE A 250 -3.68 29.46 2.05
CA ILE A 250 -2.99 29.13 0.79
C ILE A 250 -3.53 30.04 -0.29
N VAL A 251 -2.67 30.81 -0.97
CA VAL A 251 -3.09 31.75 -2.02
C VAL A 251 -2.42 31.40 -3.33
N PHE A 252 -3.21 31.12 -4.36
CA PHE A 252 -2.75 30.99 -5.74
C PHE A 252 -3.18 32.19 -6.56
N ARG A 253 -2.33 32.65 -7.48
CA ARG A 253 -2.67 33.69 -8.45
C ARG A 253 -2.70 33.10 -9.85
N ILE A 254 -3.66 33.55 -10.65
CA ILE A 254 -3.81 33.12 -12.03
C ILE A 254 -2.62 33.61 -12.87
N GLY A 255 -1.99 32.70 -13.62
CA GLY A 255 -0.84 33.02 -14.47
C GLY A 255 0.51 33.14 -13.74
N GLU A 256 0.56 32.83 -12.44
CA GLU A 256 1.82 32.83 -11.68
C GLU A 256 2.32 31.40 -11.42
N LYS A 257 3.63 31.19 -11.59
CA LYS A 257 4.34 29.93 -11.28
C LYS A 257 4.81 29.86 -9.82
N SER A 258 4.08 30.51 -8.92
CA SER A 258 4.31 30.47 -7.47
C SER A 258 2.99 30.64 -6.72
N TYR A 259 2.92 30.08 -5.50
CA TYR A 259 1.79 30.25 -4.58
C TYR A 259 2.29 30.65 -3.20
N LYS A 260 1.43 31.29 -2.40
CA LYS A 260 1.75 31.65 -1.01
C LYS A 260 1.18 30.63 -0.04
N LEU A 261 2.05 30.06 0.80
CA LEU A 261 1.66 29.27 1.97
C LEU A 261 1.93 30.10 3.21
N ASN A 262 0.87 30.50 3.93
CA ASN A 262 0.98 31.35 5.12
C ASN A 262 1.81 32.63 4.87
N GLY A 263 1.68 33.20 3.67
CA GLY A 263 2.38 34.42 3.24
C GLY A 263 3.76 34.20 2.60
N GLN A 264 4.32 32.99 2.66
CA GLN A 264 5.62 32.65 2.06
C GLN A 264 5.45 32.14 0.61
N ASP A 265 6.18 32.72 -0.33
CA ASP A 265 6.18 32.29 -1.74
C ASP A 265 6.85 30.92 -1.92
N THR A 266 6.18 30.04 -2.67
CA THR A 266 6.60 28.67 -2.98
C THR A 266 6.46 28.43 -4.49
N PRO A 267 7.50 27.91 -5.18
CA PRO A 267 7.48 27.76 -6.64
C PRO A 267 6.61 26.59 -7.13
N MET A 268 6.12 26.72 -8.35
CA MET A 268 5.41 25.71 -9.13
C MET A 268 5.98 25.65 -10.56
N ASP A 269 5.88 24.50 -11.22
CA ASP A 269 6.31 24.36 -12.62
C ASP A 269 5.21 24.70 -13.64
N VAL A 270 3.94 24.57 -13.23
CA VAL A 270 2.75 24.89 -14.04
C VAL A 270 1.88 25.89 -13.28
N GLU A 271 1.42 26.92 -13.98
CA GLU A 271 0.61 27.99 -13.40
C GLU A 271 -0.89 27.63 -13.35
N PRO A 272 -1.61 28.12 -12.33
CA PRO A 272 -3.07 28.17 -12.31
C PRO A 272 -3.61 28.98 -13.49
N TYR A 273 -4.73 28.55 -14.07
CA TYR A 273 -5.39 29.30 -15.15
C TYR A 273 -6.90 29.17 -15.08
N ILE A 274 -7.60 30.03 -15.82
CA ILE A 274 -9.06 29.98 -15.97
C ILE A 274 -9.38 29.40 -17.35
N LEU A 275 -10.24 28.38 -17.38
CA LEU A 275 -10.79 27.80 -18.60
C LEU A 275 -12.30 27.62 -18.42
N ASP A 276 -13.08 28.13 -19.36
CA ASP A 276 -14.55 28.10 -19.35
C ASP A 276 -15.17 28.57 -18.02
N GLY A 277 -14.59 29.64 -17.44
CA GLY A 277 -15.06 30.20 -16.17
C GLY A 277 -14.80 29.30 -14.95
N ARG A 278 -13.84 28.38 -15.04
CA ARG A 278 -13.36 27.54 -13.92
C ARG A 278 -11.86 27.69 -13.74
N THR A 279 -11.44 27.85 -12.48
CA THR A 279 -10.02 27.90 -12.11
C THR A 279 -9.47 26.48 -12.01
N PHE A 280 -8.45 26.18 -12.83
CA PHE A 280 -7.69 24.95 -12.80
C PHE A 280 -6.34 25.19 -12.13
N ILE A 281 -5.95 24.27 -11.23
CA ILE A 281 -4.70 24.34 -10.49
C ILE A 281 -3.98 22.99 -10.55
N PRO A 282 -2.64 22.94 -10.54
CA PRO A 282 -1.94 21.68 -10.51
C PRO A 282 -2.16 21.01 -9.15
N LEU A 283 -2.81 19.84 -9.17
CA LEU A 283 -3.27 19.13 -7.98
C LEU A 283 -2.14 18.86 -6.98
N ARG A 284 -0.93 18.58 -7.48
CA ARG A 284 0.25 18.31 -6.64
C ARG A 284 0.51 19.45 -5.66
N TYR A 285 0.48 20.70 -6.09
CA TYR A 285 0.84 21.83 -5.24
C TYR A 285 -0.23 22.15 -4.21
N ILE A 286 -1.51 21.96 -4.55
CA ILE A 286 -2.57 22.03 -3.54
C ILE A 286 -2.38 20.93 -2.50
N ALA A 287 -2.14 19.68 -2.94
CA ALA A 287 -1.93 18.55 -2.04
C ALA A 287 -0.77 18.84 -1.06
N LEU A 288 0.40 19.25 -1.58
CA LEU A 288 1.56 19.64 -0.77
C LEU A 288 1.24 20.79 0.19
N ALA A 289 0.57 21.84 -0.29
CA ALA A 289 0.19 23.01 0.51
C ALA A 289 -0.80 22.65 1.64
N THR A 290 -1.59 21.59 1.46
CA THR A 290 -2.47 21.04 2.50
C THR A 290 -1.81 19.98 3.39
N GLY A 291 -0.49 19.81 3.29
CA GLY A 291 0.29 18.90 4.15
C GLY A 291 0.35 17.45 3.67
N ILE A 292 -0.15 17.13 2.47
CA ILE A 292 0.02 15.80 1.87
C ILE A 292 1.46 15.66 1.40
N LYS A 293 2.17 14.62 1.86
CA LYS A 293 3.58 14.41 1.50
C LYS A 293 3.72 13.93 0.05
N PRO A 294 4.85 14.21 -0.64
CA PRO A 294 5.07 13.81 -2.04
C PRO A 294 4.83 12.31 -2.31
N GLU A 295 5.22 11.43 -1.40
CA GLU A 295 5.03 9.98 -1.49
C GLU A 295 3.56 9.54 -1.42
N ASN A 296 2.67 10.40 -0.94
CA ASN A 296 1.23 10.15 -0.82
C ASN A 296 0.44 10.71 -2.02
N ILE A 297 1.13 11.13 -3.07
CA ILE A 297 0.55 11.63 -4.31
C ILE A 297 0.87 10.60 -5.39
N LEU A 298 -0.01 9.61 -5.55
CA LEU A 298 0.20 8.50 -6.47
C LEU A 298 -0.45 8.77 -7.83
N TRP A 299 0.25 8.38 -8.89
CA TRP A 299 -0.22 8.37 -10.26
C TRP A 299 -0.18 6.94 -10.80
N ASP A 300 -1.31 6.47 -11.30
CA ASP A 300 -1.42 5.23 -12.06
C ASP A 300 -1.58 5.57 -13.54
N GLU A 301 -0.53 5.29 -14.31
CA GLU A 301 -0.48 5.57 -15.74
C GLU A 301 -1.44 4.69 -16.55
N ALA A 302 -1.60 3.42 -16.17
CA ALA A 302 -2.43 2.47 -16.90
C ALA A 302 -3.92 2.85 -16.86
N THR A 303 -4.35 3.44 -15.73
CA THR A 303 -5.75 3.86 -15.55
C THR A 303 -5.96 5.37 -15.61
N ALA A 304 -4.89 6.14 -15.83
CA ALA A 304 -4.86 7.60 -15.80
C ALA A 304 -5.49 8.17 -14.51
N ARG A 305 -5.18 7.56 -13.36
CA ARG A 305 -5.79 7.85 -12.06
C ARG A 305 -4.80 8.48 -11.09
N VAL A 306 -5.24 9.53 -10.41
CA VAL A 306 -4.54 10.10 -9.26
C VAL A 306 -5.16 9.56 -7.97
N THR A 307 -4.32 9.16 -7.01
CA THR A 307 -4.73 8.86 -5.63
C THR A 307 -3.93 9.71 -4.66
N LEU A 308 -4.62 10.46 -3.80
CA LEU A 308 -4.05 11.24 -2.73
C LEU A 308 -4.36 10.60 -1.37
N TYR A 309 -3.34 10.41 -0.56
CA TYR A 309 -3.50 9.99 0.84
C TYR A 309 -3.24 11.18 1.77
N SER A 310 -4.33 11.85 2.18
CA SER A 310 -4.29 12.83 3.27
C SER A 310 -4.35 12.11 4.63
N GLN A 311 -4.15 12.84 5.74
CA GLN A 311 -4.21 12.25 7.09
C GLN A 311 -5.56 11.56 7.37
N ASP A 312 -6.66 12.12 6.85
CA ASP A 312 -8.02 11.67 7.17
C ASP A 312 -8.82 11.14 5.96
N ASN A 313 -8.29 11.28 4.74
CA ASN A 313 -9.05 10.97 3.52
C ASN A 313 -8.18 10.40 2.40
N ILE A 314 -8.77 9.45 1.67
CA ILE A 314 -8.32 8.99 0.36
C ILE A 314 -9.10 9.75 -0.69
N ILE A 315 -8.41 10.51 -1.54
CA ILE A 315 -9.02 11.26 -2.63
C ILE A 315 -8.58 10.65 -3.96
N GLN A 316 -9.54 10.31 -4.83
CA GLN A 316 -9.26 9.68 -6.12
C GLN A 316 -9.96 10.42 -7.24
N LEU A 317 -9.28 10.58 -8.37
CA LEU A 317 -9.90 11.07 -9.60
C LEU A 317 -9.20 10.48 -10.81
N LYS A 318 -9.90 10.48 -11.94
CA LYS A 318 -9.37 9.99 -13.21
C LYS A 318 -9.36 11.13 -14.23
N ILE A 319 -8.32 11.17 -15.06
CA ILE A 319 -8.23 12.12 -16.17
C ILE A 319 -9.36 11.88 -17.16
N GLY A 320 -10.01 12.97 -17.59
CA GLY A 320 -11.16 12.95 -18.49
C GLY A 320 -12.51 12.82 -17.79
N ASP A 321 -12.54 12.39 -16.52
CA ASP A 321 -13.78 12.25 -15.75
C ASP A 321 -14.16 13.55 -15.04
N LYS A 322 -15.48 13.77 -14.92
CA LYS A 322 -16.09 14.83 -14.10
C LYS A 322 -16.42 14.34 -12.68
N ALA A 323 -15.56 13.49 -12.14
CA ALA A 323 -15.77 12.82 -10.86
C ALA A 323 -14.50 12.84 -10.00
N ILE A 324 -14.67 13.22 -8.74
CA ILE A 324 -13.66 13.08 -7.69
C ILE A 324 -14.29 12.30 -6.53
N TYR A 325 -13.55 11.38 -5.93
CA TYR A 325 -14.03 10.53 -4.86
C TYR A 325 -13.30 10.85 -3.57
N ARG A 326 -14.01 11.00 -2.46
CA ARG A 326 -13.45 11.15 -1.12
C ARG A 326 -13.90 9.96 -0.27
N ASN A 327 -12.97 9.12 0.14
CA ASN A 327 -13.25 7.87 0.87
C ASN A 327 -14.27 6.99 0.14
N GLY A 328 -14.19 6.92 -1.20
CA GLY A 328 -15.12 6.18 -2.05
C GLY A 328 -16.44 6.90 -2.36
N ASN A 329 -16.77 8.00 -1.68
CA ASN A 329 -17.98 8.78 -1.97
C ASN A 329 -17.75 9.73 -3.15
N LEU A 330 -18.68 9.71 -4.12
CA LEU A 330 -18.63 10.56 -5.30
C LEU A 330 -18.93 12.03 -4.95
N LEU A 331 -18.05 12.91 -5.38
CA LEU A 331 -18.23 14.36 -5.49
C LEU A 331 -18.16 14.74 -6.98
N SER A 332 -19.18 15.43 -7.48
CA SER A 332 -19.25 15.79 -8.90
C SER A 332 -18.36 17.00 -9.21
N MET A 333 -17.75 17.01 -10.40
CA MET A 333 -16.93 18.12 -10.88
C MET A 333 -17.61 18.82 -12.06
N ASP A 334 -17.63 20.15 -12.06
CA ASP A 334 -18.23 20.92 -13.17
C ASP A 334 -17.46 20.76 -14.50
N ALA A 335 -16.16 20.47 -14.41
CA ALA A 335 -15.27 20.26 -15.54
C ALA A 335 -14.35 19.06 -15.27
N ALA A 336 -13.86 18.42 -16.32
CA ALA A 336 -13.02 17.22 -16.18
C ALA A 336 -11.58 17.57 -15.80
N ALA A 337 -10.94 16.73 -14.98
CA ALA A 337 -9.50 16.82 -14.78
C ALA A 337 -8.76 16.46 -16.07
N HIS A 338 -7.64 17.13 -16.34
CA HIS A 338 -6.82 16.86 -17.53
C HIS A 338 -5.34 17.14 -17.27
N ILE A 339 -4.48 16.74 -18.20
CA ILE A 339 -3.04 16.94 -18.11
C ILE A 339 -2.65 18.19 -18.90
N LYS A 340 -1.90 19.09 -18.27
CA LYS A 340 -1.21 20.22 -18.92
C LYS A 340 0.24 20.21 -18.48
N GLU A 341 1.18 20.25 -19.42
CA GLU A 341 2.62 20.32 -19.13
C GLU A 341 3.11 19.24 -18.13
N GLY A 342 2.57 18.01 -18.24
CA GLY A 342 2.93 16.90 -17.34
C GLY A 342 2.38 17.02 -15.91
N ARG A 343 1.37 17.87 -15.69
CA ARG A 343 0.68 18.03 -14.40
C ARG A 343 -0.81 17.79 -14.53
N THR A 344 -1.39 17.12 -13.54
CA THR A 344 -2.84 16.95 -13.41
C THR A 344 -3.47 18.27 -12.95
N MET A 345 -4.25 18.87 -13.84
CA MET A 345 -5.00 20.09 -13.62
C MET A 345 -6.42 19.75 -13.20
N VAL A 346 -6.86 20.33 -12.08
CA VAL A 346 -8.16 20.01 -11.48
C VAL A 346 -8.93 21.30 -11.17
N PRO A 347 -10.26 21.34 -11.41
CA PRO A 347 -11.12 22.40 -10.94
C PRO A 347 -10.97 22.60 -9.43
N LEU A 348 -10.51 23.79 -9.04
CA LEU A 348 -10.13 24.09 -7.66
C LEU A 348 -11.23 23.78 -6.64
N ARG A 349 -12.48 24.17 -6.94
CA ARG A 349 -13.59 24.02 -5.99
C ARG A 349 -13.80 22.56 -5.58
N ALA A 350 -13.83 21.66 -6.57
CA ALA A 350 -14.03 20.24 -6.32
C ALA A 350 -12.87 19.63 -5.54
N LEU A 351 -11.63 20.02 -5.85
CA LEU A 351 -10.46 19.57 -5.12
C LEU A 351 -10.44 20.10 -3.68
N ALA A 352 -10.79 21.36 -3.46
CA ALA A 352 -10.88 21.95 -2.13
C ALA A 352 -11.96 21.26 -1.29
N GLU A 353 -13.14 21.00 -1.86
CA GLU A 353 -14.21 20.26 -1.17
C GLU A 353 -13.79 18.83 -0.81
N ALA A 354 -13.14 18.12 -1.73
CA ALA A 354 -12.58 16.80 -1.47
C ALA A 354 -11.53 16.82 -0.34
N LEU A 355 -10.76 17.91 -0.23
CA LEU A 355 -9.79 18.15 0.84
C LEU A 355 -10.40 18.75 2.11
N GLY A 356 -11.71 19.01 2.15
CA GLY A 356 -12.40 19.63 3.29
C GLY A 356 -12.03 21.11 3.51
N ARG A 357 -11.61 21.82 2.46
CA ARG A 357 -11.20 23.24 2.49
C ARG A 357 -12.25 24.14 1.86
N THR A 358 -12.24 25.40 2.27
CA THR A 358 -13.08 26.46 1.68
C THR A 358 -12.27 27.27 0.68
N VAL A 359 -12.93 27.78 -0.37
CA VAL A 359 -12.30 28.59 -1.43
C VAL A 359 -12.95 29.96 -1.47
N ASN A 360 -12.11 31.00 -1.46
CA ASN A 360 -12.51 32.37 -1.72
C ASN A 360 -11.82 32.90 -2.98
N TRP A 361 -12.56 33.54 -3.88
CA TRP A 361 -12.02 34.19 -5.08
C TRP A 361 -11.98 35.70 -4.90
N ASP A 362 -10.85 36.31 -5.24
CA ASP A 362 -10.69 37.76 -5.34
C ASP A 362 -10.44 38.17 -6.79
N ALA A 363 -11.44 38.83 -7.38
CA ALA A 363 -11.41 39.29 -8.76
C ALA A 363 -10.44 40.47 -8.99
N ALA A 364 -10.13 41.28 -7.96
CA ALA A 364 -9.25 42.43 -8.11
C ALA A 364 -7.78 41.99 -8.24
N SER A 365 -7.40 40.95 -7.49
CA SER A 365 -6.03 40.41 -7.49
C SER A 365 -5.86 39.15 -8.34
N TYR A 366 -6.92 38.70 -9.02
CA TYR A 366 -6.99 37.42 -9.74
C TYR A 366 -6.42 36.26 -8.90
N SER A 367 -6.83 36.20 -7.64
CA SER A 367 -6.30 35.23 -6.67
C SER A 367 -7.40 34.38 -6.05
N VAL A 368 -7.05 33.12 -5.78
CA VAL A 368 -7.86 32.18 -5.01
C VAL A 368 -7.18 31.93 -3.67
N THR A 369 -7.96 32.01 -2.60
CA THR A 369 -7.51 31.71 -1.24
C THR A 369 -8.20 30.45 -0.75
N LEU A 370 -7.44 29.46 -0.29
CA LEU A 370 -7.93 28.28 0.41
C LEU A 370 -7.71 28.45 1.91
N LYS A 371 -8.71 28.05 2.70
CA LYS A 371 -8.66 28.01 4.17
C LYS A 371 -9.18 26.68 4.69
#